data_AF-A0A969L644-F1
#
_entry.id   AF-A0A969L644-F1
#
_cell.length_a   1.000
_cell.length_b   1.000
_cell.length_c   1.000
_cell.angle_alpha   90.00
_cell.angle_beta   90.00
_cell.angle_gamma   90.00
#
_symmetry.space_group_name_H-M   'P 1'
#
loop_
_entity.id
_entity.type
_entity.pdbx_description
1 polymer ?
#
loop_
_entity_poly.entity_id
_entity_poly.type
_entity_poly.pdbx_seq_one_letter_code
_entity_poly.pdbx_strand_id
1 'polypeptide(L)'
;MDSQPGTAQISGIINSYARVSAIGTNVLTVDNVSLAPDANLTDAFGPGSKVMIIQMKGALVQTGNAPDFGSILDYRDAGNYELAEVLALSGSGPSYTLTLSPLTRNYDVHGTVQLVSVPQYLSIRVVGELTAATWSASTRTGGILALEVLDTLKLAANIQVNHLGFQGGLPNVNNQNLL
;
A
#
# COMPACT_ATOMS: atom_id res chain seq x y z
N MET A 1 25.33 25.71 23.12
CA MET A 1 24.61 25.72 21.83
C MET A 1 24.13 24.30 21.63
N ASP A 2 22.86 24.06 21.94
CA ASP A 2 22.23 22.75 21.79
C ASP A 2 22.04 22.48 20.30
N SER A 3 22.83 21.55 19.74
CA SER A 3 22.65 21.10 18.37
C SER A 3 21.44 20.19 18.35
N GLN A 4 20.29 20.77 18.01
CA GLN A 4 19.11 20.01 17.63
C GLN A 4 19.54 18.92 16.63
N PRO A 5 19.30 17.63 16.91
CA PRO A 5 19.61 16.57 15.96
C PRO A 5 18.96 16.94 14.63
N GLY A 6 19.74 16.93 13.55
CA GLY A 6 19.27 17.41 12.25
C GLY A 6 17.96 16.72 11.87
N THR A 7 16.89 17.50 11.67
CA THR A 7 15.59 16.96 11.25
C THR A 7 15.78 16.15 9.98
N ALA A 8 15.39 14.87 9.99
CA ALA A 8 15.51 14.03 8.80
C ALA A 8 14.75 14.68 7.62
N GLN A 9 15.25 14.45 6.40
CA GLN A 9 14.71 15.03 5.18
C GLN A 9 14.25 13.93 4.24
N ILE A 10 13.06 14.08 3.65
CA ILE A 10 12.49 13.10 2.71
C ILE A 10 11.96 13.77 1.44
N SER A 11 11.92 12.97 0.38
CA SER A 11 11.33 13.25 -0.93
C SER A 11 11.15 11.94 -1.70
N GLY A 12 10.41 11.96 -2.80
CA GLY A 12 10.23 10.81 -3.68
C GLY A 12 9.31 9.74 -3.08
N ILE A 13 9.59 8.48 -3.40
CA ILE A 13 8.84 7.32 -2.89
C ILE A 13 9.51 6.84 -1.61
N ILE A 14 8.77 6.74 -0.52
CA ILE A 14 9.28 6.28 0.78
C ILE A 14 8.72 4.92 1.20
N ASN A 15 7.70 4.42 0.50
CA ASN A 15 7.07 3.15 0.80
C ASN A 15 7.62 2.03 -0.07
N SER A 16 7.82 0.88 0.55
CA SER A 16 7.99 -0.41 -0.11
C SER A 16 6.65 -1.13 -0.14
N TYR A 17 6.45 -1.98 -1.14
CA TYR A 17 5.20 -2.69 -1.37
C TYR A 17 5.48 -4.18 -1.62
N ALA A 18 4.56 -5.04 -1.19
CA ALA A 18 4.55 -6.45 -1.53
C ALA A 18 3.12 -6.91 -1.76
N ARG A 19 2.91 -7.83 -2.71
CA ARG A 19 1.60 -8.48 -2.89
C ARG A 19 1.46 -9.54 -1.82
N VAL A 20 0.33 -9.56 -1.13
CA VAL A 20 -0.01 -10.65 -0.21
C VAL A 20 -0.67 -11.76 -1.03
N SER A 21 -0.01 -12.93 -1.11
CA SER A 21 -0.46 -14.07 -1.89
C SER A 21 -1.19 -15.13 -1.06
N ALA A 22 -0.95 -15.17 0.25
CA ALA A 22 -1.70 -15.99 1.20
C ALA A 22 -1.77 -15.32 2.58
N ILE A 23 -2.86 -15.57 3.30
CA ILE A 23 -3.15 -15.01 4.63
C ILE A 23 -3.63 -16.14 5.55
N GLY A 24 -2.86 -16.41 6.60
CA GLY A 24 -3.35 -17.05 7.82
C GLY A 24 -3.71 -15.99 8.87
N THR A 25 -4.00 -16.40 10.11
CA THR A 25 -4.47 -15.46 11.16
C THR A 25 -3.60 -14.20 11.30
N ASN A 26 -2.29 -14.37 11.49
CA ASN A 26 -1.31 -13.27 11.56
C ASN A 26 -0.06 -13.56 10.71
N VAL A 27 -0.16 -14.50 9.79
CA VAL A 27 0.97 -14.94 8.98
C VAL A 27 0.64 -14.68 7.52
N LEU A 28 1.48 -13.92 6.85
CA LEU A 28 1.34 -13.57 5.45
C LEU A 28 2.41 -14.29 4.64
N THR A 29 2.05 -14.76 3.45
CA THR A 29 3.02 -15.00 2.39
C THR A 29 2.94 -13.82 1.42
N VAL A 30 4.09 -13.25 1.09
CA VAL A 30 4.19 -12.12 0.17
C VAL A 30 5.16 -12.41 -0.96
N ASP A 31 4.88 -11.83 -2.12
CA ASP A 31 5.74 -11.85 -3.30
C ASP A 31 5.66 -10.48 -4.02
N ASN A 32 6.29 -10.36 -5.19
CA ASN A 32 6.36 -9.10 -5.94
C ASN A 32 6.83 -7.89 -5.08
N VAL A 33 7.84 -8.12 -4.25
CA VAL A 33 8.42 -7.09 -3.39
C VAL A 33 9.04 -6.00 -4.25
N SER A 34 8.59 -4.77 -4.04
CA SER A 34 9.13 -3.54 -4.63
C SER A 34 9.57 -2.63 -3.50
N LEU A 35 10.89 -2.48 -3.35
CA LEU A 35 11.47 -1.65 -2.29
C LEU A 35 11.50 -0.18 -2.69
N ALA A 36 11.29 0.70 -1.72
CA ALA A 36 11.59 2.12 -1.88
C ALA A 36 13.08 2.32 -2.23
N PRO A 37 13.45 3.43 -2.89
CA PRO A 37 14.85 3.82 -3.04
C PRO A 37 15.59 3.75 -1.70
N ASP A 38 16.81 3.19 -1.72
CA ASP A 38 17.71 3.02 -0.58
C ASP A 38 17.20 2.13 0.58
N ALA A 39 15.98 1.57 0.49
CA ALA A 39 15.48 0.59 1.45
C ALA A 39 15.98 -0.81 1.10
N ASN A 40 16.29 -1.60 2.13
CA ASN A 40 16.45 -3.04 1.99
C ASN A 40 15.22 -3.79 2.52
N LEU A 41 15.14 -5.11 2.26
CA LEU A 41 14.00 -5.93 2.67
C LEU A 41 13.78 -5.92 4.19
N THR A 42 14.85 -5.99 4.97
CA THR A 42 14.77 -6.02 6.43
C THR A 42 14.39 -4.68 7.03
N ASP A 43 14.71 -3.56 6.38
CA ASP A 43 14.26 -2.24 6.82
C ASP A 43 12.74 -2.08 6.60
N ALA A 44 12.26 -2.53 5.43
CA ALA A 44 10.86 -2.39 5.03
C ALA A 44 9.93 -3.38 5.72
N PHE A 45 10.39 -4.63 5.88
CA PHE A 45 9.55 -5.78 6.23
C PHE A 45 10.22 -6.73 7.23
N GLY A 46 11.29 -6.32 7.90
CA GLY A 46 11.94 -7.11 8.96
C GLY A 46 11.27 -6.92 10.33
N PRO A 47 11.69 -7.68 11.35
CA PRO A 47 11.15 -7.54 12.70
C PRO A 47 11.27 -6.11 13.25
N GLY A 48 10.18 -5.60 13.84
CA GLY A 48 10.08 -4.24 14.37
C GLY A 48 9.61 -3.20 13.35
N SER A 49 9.59 -3.52 12.05
CA SER A 49 9.06 -2.62 11.03
C SER A 49 7.54 -2.48 11.18
N LYS A 50 7.04 -1.24 11.08
CA LYS A 50 5.61 -0.97 10.96
C LYS A 50 5.17 -1.11 9.50
N VAL A 51 4.06 -1.80 9.30
CA VAL A 51 3.48 -2.08 7.98
C VAL A 51 1.99 -1.78 7.99
N MET A 52 1.43 -1.52 6.81
CA MET A 52 0.00 -1.47 6.56
C MET A 52 -0.38 -2.62 5.64
N ILE A 53 -1.33 -3.44 6.07
CA ILE A 53 -2.02 -4.39 5.19
C ILE A 53 -3.30 -3.74 4.69
N ILE A 54 -3.61 -3.89 3.40
CA ILE A 54 -4.81 -3.30 2.79
C ILE A 54 -5.34 -4.13 1.62
N GLN A 55 -6.66 -4.30 1.56
CA GLN A 55 -7.36 -4.91 0.43
C GLN A 55 -7.84 -3.86 -0.55
N MET A 56 -7.36 -3.93 -1.79
CA MET A 56 -7.54 -2.89 -2.81
C MET A 56 -8.86 -2.98 -3.57
N LYS A 57 -9.44 -4.18 -3.71
CA LYS A 57 -10.69 -4.42 -4.45
C LYS A 57 -11.43 -5.66 -3.91
N GLY A 58 -12.46 -6.11 -4.60
CA GLY A 58 -13.24 -7.30 -4.22
C GLY A 58 -14.72 -7.03 -3.99
N ALA A 59 -15.11 -5.76 -3.89
CA ALA A 59 -16.50 -5.36 -3.78
C ALA A 59 -17.35 -5.93 -4.93
N LEU A 60 -18.51 -6.45 -4.57
CA LEU A 60 -19.55 -6.86 -5.49
C LEU A 60 -20.34 -5.62 -5.91
N VAL A 61 -20.41 -5.38 -7.21
CA VAL A 61 -21.15 -4.27 -7.81
C VAL A 61 -22.20 -4.80 -8.78
N GLN A 62 -23.31 -4.08 -8.89
CA GLN A 62 -24.32 -4.33 -9.91
C GLN A 62 -23.77 -3.97 -11.28
N THR A 63 -23.61 -4.98 -12.15
CA THR A 63 -23.11 -4.81 -13.52
C THR A 63 -24.17 -5.09 -14.59
N GLY A 64 -25.38 -5.50 -14.18
CA GLY A 64 -26.50 -5.69 -15.09
C GLY A 64 -27.05 -4.37 -15.63
N ASN A 65 -27.63 -4.40 -16.83
CA ASN A 65 -28.30 -3.23 -17.43
C ASN A 65 -29.64 -2.97 -16.73
N ALA A 66 -29.57 -2.36 -15.55
CA ALA A 66 -30.68 -2.03 -14.67
C ALA A 66 -30.47 -0.63 -14.07
N PRO A 67 -31.53 0.03 -13.53
CA PRO A 67 -31.42 1.38 -12.98
C PRO A 67 -30.40 1.54 -11.84
N ASP A 68 -30.03 0.44 -11.18
CA ASP A 68 -29.07 0.35 -10.09
C ASP A 68 -27.66 -0.04 -10.56
N PHE A 69 -27.37 -0.01 -11.88
CA PHE A 69 -26.02 -0.25 -12.41
C PHE A 69 -24.98 0.63 -11.71
N GLY A 70 -23.87 0.01 -11.31
CA GLY A 70 -22.78 0.65 -10.59
C GLY A 70 -23.01 0.78 -9.08
N SER A 71 -24.17 0.37 -8.55
CA SER A 71 -24.37 0.28 -7.11
C SER A 71 -23.50 -0.80 -6.48
N ILE A 72 -23.05 -0.56 -5.25
CA ILE A 72 -22.29 -1.53 -4.46
C ILE A 72 -23.28 -2.42 -3.73
N LEU A 73 -23.21 -3.72 -3.98
CA LEU A 73 -24.05 -4.74 -3.35
C LEU A 73 -23.41 -5.24 -2.05
N ASP A 74 -22.08 -5.40 -2.04
CA ASP A 74 -21.31 -5.86 -0.89
C ASP A 74 -19.85 -5.41 -1.04
N TYR A 75 -19.22 -4.95 0.02
CA TYR A 75 -17.81 -4.54 -0.03
C TYR A 75 -16.84 -5.73 -0.03
N ARG A 76 -17.23 -6.90 0.49
CA ARG A 76 -16.38 -8.12 0.53
C ARG A 76 -14.93 -7.83 0.96
N ASP A 77 -14.79 -7.12 2.08
CA ASP A 77 -13.52 -6.67 2.67
C ASP A 77 -12.72 -5.64 1.85
N ALA A 78 -13.20 -5.19 0.69
CA ALA A 78 -12.55 -4.12 -0.07
C ALA A 78 -12.45 -2.84 0.77
N GLY A 79 -11.25 -2.28 0.82
CA GLY A 79 -10.94 -1.11 1.63
C GLY A 79 -10.62 -1.41 3.10
N ASN A 80 -10.71 -2.66 3.56
CA ASN A 80 -10.15 -3.02 4.86
C ASN A 80 -8.65 -2.74 4.87
N TYR A 81 -8.18 -2.09 5.93
CA TYR A 81 -6.77 -1.88 6.19
C TYR A 81 -6.48 -1.88 7.69
N GLU A 82 -5.27 -2.28 8.06
CA GLU A 82 -4.75 -2.25 9.43
C GLU A 82 -3.26 -1.92 9.42
N LEU A 83 -2.81 -1.23 10.47
CA LEU A 83 -1.40 -1.10 10.79
C LEU A 83 -1.00 -2.25 11.70
N ALA A 84 0.17 -2.83 11.44
CA ALA A 84 0.73 -3.92 12.23
C ALA A 84 2.24 -3.78 12.36
N GLU A 85 2.81 -4.45 13.35
CA GLU A 85 4.25 -4.63 13.50
C GLU A 85 4.64 -5.98 12.91
N VAL A 86 5.76 -6.03 12.19
CA VAL A 86 6.35 -7.31 11.77
C VAL A 86 7.09 -7.93 12.96
N LEU A 87 6.75 -9.16 13.31
CA LEU A 87 7.38 -9.92 14.39
C LEU A 87 8.46 -10.87 13.88
N ALA A 88 8.31 -11.38 12.65
CA ALA A 88 9.28 -12.25 12.01
C ALA A 88 9.23 -12.08 10.49
N LEU A 89 10.39 -12.21 9.85
CA LEU A 89 10.55 -12.31 8.41
C LEU A 89 11.38 -13.55 8.10
N SER A 90 10.95 -14.35 7.15
CA SER A 90 11.65 -15.55 6.70
C SER A 90 11.45 -15.81 5.21
N GLY A 91 12.25 -16.74 4.67
CA GLY A 91 12.25 -17.08 3.25
C GLY A 91 13.34 -16.38 2.45
N SER A 92 13.34 -16.64 1.16
CA SER A 92 14.27 -16.05 0.19
C SER A 92 13.52 -15.75 -1.11
N GLY A 93 13.96 -14.70 -1.81
CA GLY A 93 13.26 -14.19 -2.98
C GLY A 93 12.97 -15.30 -4.02
N PRO A 94 11.79 -15.28 -4.66
CA PRO A 94 10.85 -14.15 -4.77
C PRO A 94 9.70 -14.15 -3.74
N SER A 95 9.68 -15.07 -2.77
CA SER A 95 8.58 -15.23 -1.81
C SER A 95 9.07 -15.22 -0.38
N TYR A 96 8.35 -14.51 0.50
CA TYR A 96 8.70 -14.34 1.90
C TYR A 96 7.49 -14.62 2.79
N THR A 97 7.76 -15.10 4.00
CA THR A 97 6.75 -15.30 5.03
C THR A 97 6.98 -14.32 6.16
N LEU A 98 5.94 -13.56 6.51
CA LEU A 98 5.94 -12.60 7.60
C LEU A 98 4.97 -13.04 8.68
N THR A 99 5.38 -12.94 9.93
CA THR A 99 4.46 -13.00 11.08
C THR A 99 4.25 -11.57 11.55
N LEU A 100 2.99 -11.15 11.69
CA LEU A 100 2.60 -9.82 12.14
C LEU A 100 2.05 -9.86 13.57
N SER A 101 1.98 -8.70 14.20
CA SER A 101 1.11 -8.47 15.36
C SER A 101 -0.34 -8.84 15.02
N PRO A 102 -1.17 -9.18 16.03
CA PRO A 102 -2.55 -9.62 15.79
C PRO A 102 -3.33 -8.71 14.84
N LEU A 103 -3.89 -9.31 13.79
CA LEU A 103 -4.84 -8.67 12.88
C LEU A 103 -6.27 -8.92 13.37
N THR A 104 -7.13 -7.92 13.21
CA THR A 104 -8.53 -7.97 13.66
C THR A 104 -9.53 -7.94 12.51
N ARG A 105 -9.09 -7.59 11.30
CA ARG A 105 -9.94 -7.62 10.09
C ARG A 105 -9.68 -8.85 9.25
N ASN A 106 -10.66 -9.14 8.40
CA ASN A 106 -10.56 -10.15 7.36
C ASN A 106 -10.06 -9.54 6.06
N TYR A 107 -9.36 -10.37 5.29
CA TYR A 107 -8.80 -10.03 3.99
C TYR A 107 -8.95 -11.22 3.06
N ASP A 108 -9.39 -10.95 1.84
CA ASP A 108 -9.44 -11.91 0.75
C ASP A 108 -8.36 -11.57 -0.29
N VAL A 109 -7.38 -12.48 -0.44
CA VAL A 109 -6.29 -12.32 -1.42
C VAL A 109 -6.80 -12.27 -2.87
N HIS A 110 -8.00 -12.78 -3.17
CA HIS A 110 -8.66 -12.61 -4.47
C HIS A 110 -9.14 -11.16 -4.68
N GLY A 111 -9.54 -10.48 -3.60
CA GLY A 111 -9.77 -9.05 -3.50
C GLY A 111 -8.50 -8.20 -3.66
N THR A 112 -7.34 -8.83 -3.87
CA THR A 112 -6.04 -8.17 -4.03
C THR A 112 -5.61 -7.40 -2.79
N VAL A 113 -4.72 -8.03 -2.02
CA VAL A 113 -4.19 -7.47 -0.78
C VAL A 113 -2.73 -7.10 -1.01
N GLN A 114 -2.33 -5.93 -0.53
CA GLN A 114 -0.94 -5.50 -0.50
C GLN A 114 -0.48 -5.18 0.91
N LEU A 115 0.80 -5.44 1.15
CA LEU A 115 1.52 -5.01 2.33
C LEU A 115 2.39 -3.81 1.96
N VAL A 116 2.30 -2.75 2.73
CA VAL A 116 2.99 -1.48 2.49
C VAL A 116 3.85 -1.18 3.71
N SER A 117 5.14 -0.87 3.54
CA SER A 117 5.97 -0.41 4.67
C SER A 117 5.47 0.95 5.16
N VAL A 118 5.55 1.24 6.46
CA VAL A 118 5.15 2.53 7.02
C VAL A 118 6.34 3.11 7.80
N PRO A 119 7.22 3.87 7.13
CA PRO A 119 8.35 4.51 7.79
C PRO A 119 7.89 5.39 8.95
N GLN A 120 8.57 5.28 10.09
CA GLN A 120 8.28 6.04 11.29
C GLN A 120 9.37 7.07 11.53
N TYR A 121 8.97 8.31 11.80
CA TYR A 121 9.88 9.41 12.08
C TYR A 121 9.51 10.07 13.40
N LEU A 122 10.50 10.55 14.14
CA LEU A 122 10.24 11.45 15.28
C LEU A 122 9.77 12.82 14.75
N SER A 123 10.66 13.51 14.01
CA SER A 123 10.37 14.76 13.32
C SER A 123 11.03 14.77 11.95
N ILE A 124 10.32 15.26 10.93
CA ILE A 124 10.72 15.17 9.52
C ILE A 124 10.42 16.46 8.76
N ARG A 125 11.25 16.77 7.75
CA ARG A 125 10.99 17.83 6.76
C ARG A 125 10.88 17.23 5.35
N VAL A 126 9.76 17.47 4.69
CA VAL A 126 9.59 17.15 3.26
C VAL A 126 10.25 18.25 2.44
N VAL A 127 11.35 17.92 1.75
CA VAL A 127 12.21 18.90 1.05
C VAL A 127 12.08 18.85 -0.48
N GLY A 128 11.51 17.78 -1.00
CA GLY A 128 11.11 17.61 -2.40
C GLY A 128 9.76 16.94 -2.47
N GLU A 129 9.17 16.85 -3.67
CA GLU A 129 7.85 16.23 -3.84
C GLU A 129 7.84 14.81 -3.26
N LEU A 130 6.89 14.55 -2.35
CA LEU A 130 6.66 13.23 -1.77
C LEU A 130 5.55 12.53 -2.55
N THR A 131 5.79 11.29 -2.97
CA THR A 131 4.91 10.56 -3.88
C THR A 131 4.91 9.06 -3.60
N ALA A 132 4.15 8.29 -4.37
CA ALA A 132 4.04 6.84 -4.27
C ALA A 132 4.44 6.17 -5.59
N ALA A 133 4.69 4.87 -5.57
CA ALA A 133 4.75 4.10 -6.80
C ALA A 133 3.36 4.10 -7.45
N THR A 134 3.26 4.11 -8.78
CA THR A 134 1.95 3.95 -9.45
C THR A 134 1.44 2.52 -9.23
N TRP A 135 0.14 2.34 -9.01
CA TRP A 135 -0.51 1.04 -8.99
C TRP A 135 -0.19 0.25 -10.26
N SER A 136 0.28 -0.98 -10.08
CA SER A 136 0.56 -1.91 -11.17
C SER A 136 -0.36 -3.12 -11.08
N ALA A 137 -1.22 -3.32 -12.08
CA ALA A 137 -2.10 -4.50 -12.14
C ALA A 137 -1.31 -5.82 -12.27
N SER A 138 -0.09 -5.77 -12.81
CA SER A 138 0.78 -6.95 -12.98
C SER A 138 1.37 -7.40 -11.64
N THR A 139 1.94 -6.47 -10.86
CA THR A 139 2.52 -6.79 -9.55
C THR A 139 1.46 -6.83 -8.45
N ARG A 140 0.31 -6.17 -8.68
CA ARG A 140 -0.78 -5.93 -7.73
C ARG A 140 -0.34 -5.11 -6.51
N THR A 141 0.52 -4.12 -6.74
CA THR A 141 1.10 -3.26 -5.70
C THR A 141 1.20 -1.81 -6.16
N GLY A 142 1.36 -0.90 -5.20
CA GLY A 142 1.57 0.53 -5.42
C GLY A 142 0.37 1.38 -5.07
N GLY A 143 0.49 2.68 -5.33
CA GLY A 143 -0.59 3.65 -5.27
C GLY A 143 -0.89 4.21 -3.88
N ILE A 144 -0.04 3.91 -2.89
CA ILE A 144 -0.26 4.28 -1.49
C ILE A 144 0.98 4.97 -0.94
N LEU A 145 0.79 6.15 -0.36
CA LEU A 145 1.79 6.82 0.47
C LEU A 145 1.38 6.66 1.94
N ALA A 146 2.26 6.11 2.78
CA ALA A 146 2.02 5.96 4.21
C ALA A 146 3.28 6.32 5.02
N LEU A 147 3.11 7.06 6.11
CA LEU A 147 4.18 7.35 7.06
C LEU A 147 3.57 7.67 8.42
N GLU A 148 4.36 7.51 9.46
CA GLU A 148 4.00 7.94 10.81
C GLU A 148 5.04 8.96 11.30
N VAL A 149 4.56 10.07 11.86
CA VAL A 149 5.41 11.12 12.44
C VAL A 149 4.91 11.38 13.85
N LEU A 150 5.79 11.22 14.84
CA LEU A 150 5.40 11.29 16.25
C LEU A 150 5.29 12.73 16.76
N ASP A 151 6.19 13.62 16.35
CA ASP A 151 6.29 14.98 16.86
C ASP A 151 5.95 16.01 15.75
N THR A 152 6.85 16.26 14.79
CA THR A 152 6.64 17.32 13.79
C THR A 152 6.85 16.86 12.34
N LEU A 153 5.83 17.07 11.50
CA LEU A 153 5.91 17.00 10.04
C LEU A 153 5.97 18.42 9.44
N LYS A 154 7.13 18.80 8.89
CA LYS A 154 7.31 20.09 8.19
C LYS A 154 7.23 19.90 6.68
N LEU A 155 6.16 20.38 6.06
CA LEU A 155 6.00 20.37 4.60
C LEU A 155 6.67 21.60 3.98
N ALA A 156 7.80 21.39 3.31
CA ALA A 156 8.45 22.42 2.49
C ALA A 156 8.38 22.13 0.99
N ALA A 157 7.73 21.03 0.61
CA ALA A 157 7.38 20.66 -0.76
C ALA A 157 6.03 19.91 -0.74
N ASN A 158 5.48 19.68 -1.92
CA ASN A 158 4.16 19.06 -2.08
C ASN A 158 4.16 17.56 -1.80
N ILE A 159 2.98 17.05 -1.47
CA ILE A 159 2.66 15.63 -1.55
C ILE A 159 1.79 15.43 -2.79
N GLN A 160 2.21 14.59 -3.73
CA GLN A 160 1.49 14.32 -4.98
C GLN A 160 1.25 12.83 -5.17
N VAL A 161 0.00 12.40 -4.99
CA VAL A 161 -0.44 11.00 -5.16
C VAL A 161 -1.63 10.86 -6.11
N ASN A 162 -1.90 11.91 -6.89
CA ASN A 162 -3.01 11.96 -7.83
C ASN A 162 -2.87 10.87 -8.90
N HIS A 163 -3.95 10.12 -9.15
CA HIS A 163 -4.03 9.05 -10.16
C HIS A 163 -3.05 7.87 -9.97
N LEU A 164 -2.37 7.78 -8.83
CA LEU A 164 -1.42 6.69 -8.57
C LEU A 164 -2.12 5.44 -8.01
N GLY A 165 -3.24 5.61 -7.32
CA GLY A 165 -3.96 4.54 -6.61
C GLY A 165 -4.79 3.60 -7.49
N PHE A 166 -5.17 4.03 -8.69
CA PHE A 166 -6.03 3.26 -9.60
C PHE A 166 -5.81 3.74 -11.04
N GLN A 167 -5.65 2.80 -11.98
CA GLN A 167 -5.38 3.12 -13.39
C GLN A 167 -6.65 3.44 -14.21
N GLY A 168 -7.83 3.48 -13.59
CA GLY A 168 -9.09 3.69 -14.30
C GLY A 168 -9.54 2.45 -15.10
N GLY A 169 -10.77 2.47 -15.58
CA GLY A 169 -11.27 1.47 -16.54
C GLY A 169 -10.85 1.82 -17.96
N LEU A 170 -10.56 0.81 -18.79
CA LEU A 170 -10.39 1.05 -20.22
C LEU A 170 -11.73 1.51 -20.81
N PRO A 171 -11.76 2.56 -21.65
CA PRO A 171 -12.97 2.96 -22.34
C PRO A 171 -13.46 1.81 -23.24
N ASN A 172 -14.77 1.65 -23.34
CA ASN A 172 -15.36 0.71 -24.28
C ASN A 172 -15.08 1.21 -25.71
N VAL A 173 -14.33 0.45 -26.49
CA VAL A 173 -13.96 0.79 -27.88
C VAL A 173 -15.00 0.32 -28.91
N ASN A 174 -16.22 -0.01 -28.49
CA ASN A 174 -17.31 -0.36 -29.40
C ASN A 174 -17.87 0.87 -30.11
N ASN A 175 -17.08 1.43 -31.03
CA ASN A 175 -17.52 2.38 -32.04
C ASN A 175 -18.22 1.60 -33.16
N GLN A 176 -19.40 1.02 -32.86
CA GLN A 176 -20.29 0.51 -33.91
C GLN A 176 -21.08 1.72 -34.43
N ASN A 177 -20.68 2.19 -35.61
CA ASN A 177 -21.34 3.26 -36.35
C ASN A 177 -22.86 3.05 -36.37
N LEU A 178 -23.62 3.99 -35.80
CA LEU A 178 -25.04 4.13 -36.07
C LEU A 178 -25.17 4.75 -37.48
N LEU A 179 -25.36 3.88 -38.49
CA LEU A 179 -26.04 4.26 -39.73
C LEU A 179 -27.55 4.26 -39.49
#